data_AF-A0A8X6FG82-F1
#
_entry.id   AF-A0A8X6FG82-F1
#
_cell.length_a   1.000
_cell.length_b   1.000
_cell.length_c   1.000
_cell.angle_alpha   90.00
_cell.angle_beta   90.00
_cell.angle_gamma   90.00
#
_symmetry.space_group_name_H-M   'P 1'
#
loop_
_entity.id
_entity.type
_entity.pdbx_description
1 polymer ?
#
loop_
_entity_poly.entity_id
_entity_poly.type
_entity_poly.pdbx_seq_one_letter_code
_entity_poly.pdbx_strand_id
1 'polypeptide(L)'
;EPISCGTIIRLEHLATKKNLHSHHFSSPLSNNQEVSAFGEDGEGDTGDHWTVTCSSDYWERSGLVRFKHADTDMWLGVPGNTYGRPISGQKEVSALHYSDSSCYWKTSEGVFIKPSDLPVPTIAHVHSEL
;
A
#
# COMPACT_ATOMS: atom_id res chain seq x y z
N GLU A 1 -2.04 4.33 14.59
CA GLU A 1 -2.67 3.11 15.16
C GLU A 1 -2.24 1.89 14.36
N PRO A 2 -2.31 0.65 14.90
CA PRO A 2 -2.06 -0.56 14.13
C PRO A 2 -3.04 -0.70 12.96
N ILE A 3 -2.61 -1.26 11.84
CA ILE A 3 -3.48 -1.47 10.67
C ILE A 3 -4.19 -2.80 10.83
N SER A 4 -5.51 -2.78 11.05
CA SER A 4 -6.32 -4.01 11.11
C SER A 4 -6.41 -4.66 9.74
N CYS A 5 -6.45 -5.98 9.73
CA CYS A 5 -6.71 -6.73 8.51
C CYS A 5 -8.09 -6.39 7.95
N GLY A 6 -8.19 -6.26 6.62
CA GLY A 6 -9.40 -5.80 5.94
C GLY A 6 -9.57 -4.28 5.88
N THR A 7 -8.68 -3.50 6.50
CA THR A 7 -8.72 -2.03 6.41
C THR A 7 -8.31 -1.58 5.01
N ILE A 8 -8.96 -0.51 4.53
CA ILE A 8 -8.58 0.19 3.31
C ILE A 8 -7.47 1.19 3.63
N ILE A 9 -6.38 1.14 2.86
CA ILE A 9 -5.25 2.06 2.98
C ILE A 9 -4.94 2.71 1.63
N ARG A 10 -4.10 3.75 1.67
CA ARG A 10 -3.38 4.28 0.51
C ARG A 10 -1.87 4.08 0.71
N LEU A 11 -1.15 3.86 -0.38
CA LEU A 11 0.31 3.69 -0.37
C LEU A 11 0.94 4.83 -1.17
N GLU A 12 1.49 5.83 -0.48
CA GLU A 12 2.15 6.98 -1.10
C GLU A 12 3.63 6.68 -1.38
N HIS A 13 4.07 6.92 -2.61
CA HIS A 13 5.48 6.88 -2.99
C HIS A 13 6.19 8.15 -2.54
N LEU A 14 6.99 8.03 -1.47
CA LEU A 14 7.62 9.17 -0.78
C LEU A 14 8.38 10.16 -1.66
N ALA A 15 9.08 9.67 -2.70
CA ALA A 15 9.92 10.52 -3.55
C ALA A 15 9.11 11.37 -4.55
N THR A 16 7.98 10.86 -5.03
CA THR A 16 7.14 11.56 -6.04
C THR A 16 5.83 12.07 -5.48
N LYS A 17 5.49 11.70 -4.24
CA LYS A 17 4.23 12.07 -3.57
C LYS A 17 2.97 11.59 -4.30
N LYS A 18 3.10 10.50 -5.05
CA LYS A 18 2.00 9.90 -5.81
C LYS A 18 1.50 8.64 -5.11
N ASN A 19 0.22 8.34 -5.22
CA ASN A 19 -0.39 7.15 -4.65
C ASN A 19 -0.28 5.96 -5.60
N LEU A 20 -0.14 4.76 -5.05
CA LEU A 20 -0.33 3.52 -5.78
C LEU A 20 -1.78 3.43 -6.25
N HIS A 21 -1.97 3.33 -7.56
CA HIS A 21 -3.27 3.49 -8.19
C HIS A 21 -3.59 2.37 -9.17
N SER A 22 -4.87 2.06 -9.35
CA SER A 22 -5.33 1.16 -10.42
C SER A 22 -6.70 1.59 -10.95
N HIS A 23 -6.99 1.18 -12.19
CA HIS A 23 -8.17 1.57 -12.95
C HIS A 23 -8.38 0.62 -14.14
N HIS A 24 -9.46 0.77 -14.89
CA HIS A 24 -9.79 -0.11 -16.02
C HIS A 24 -8.98 0.17 -17.30
N PHE A 25 -7.66 0.04 -17.20
CA PHE A 25 -6.72 0.05 -18.32
C PHE A 25 -5.86 -1.21 -18.32
N SER A 26 -5.43 -1.64 -19.51
CA SER A 26 -4.54 -2.78 -19.66
C SER A 26 -3.09 -2.41 -19.33
N SER A 27 -2.45 -3.25 -18.54
CA SER A 27 -1.03 -3.18 -18.22
C SER A 27 -0.14 -3.40 -19.45
N PRO A 28 1.06 -2.80 -19.48
CA PRO A 28 1.82 -2.65 -20.73
C PRO A 28 2.38 -3.96 -21.33
N LEU A 29 2.66 -4.99 -20.54
CA LEU A 29 3.31 -6.21 -21.02
C LEU A 29 2.41 -7.44 -20.94
N SER A 30 1.59 -7.57 -19.91
CA SER A 30 0.79 -8.78 -19.67
C SER A 30 -0.69 -8.66 -20.00
N ASN A 31 -1.18 -7.47 -20.35
CA ASN A 31 -2.61 -7.18 -20.54
C ASN A 31 -3.49 -7.49 -19.29
N ASN A 32 -2.90 -7.60 -18.11
CA ASN A 32 -3.64 -7.53 -16.84
C ASN A 32 -4.13 -6.10 -16.59
N GLN A 33 -4.69 -5.79 -15.42
CA GLN A 33 -5.07 -4.40 -15.11
C GLN A 33 -3.84 -3.56 -14.73
N GLU A 34 -3.75 -2.35 -15.26
CA GLU A 34 -2.64 -1.42 -15.02
C GLU A 34 -2.56 -1.01 -13.55
N VAL A 35 -1.33 -0.95 -13.03
CA VAL A 35 -1.00 -0.31 -11.76
C VAL A 35 -0.05 0.83 -12.04
N SER A 36 -0.34 2.00 -11.48
CA SER A 36 0.39 3.24 -11.76
C SER A 36 0.65 4.04 -10.48
N ALA A 37 1.33 5.17 -10.63
CA ALA A 37 1.49 6.17 -9.59
C ALA A 37 0.66 7.41 -9.99
N PHE A 38 -0.39 7.72 -9.24
CA PHE A 38 -1.37 8.75 -9.58
C PHE A 38 -1.43 9.86 -8.52
N GLY A 39 -2.05 10.98 -8.86
CA GLY A 39 -2.23 12.08 -7.92
C GLY A 39 -0.99 12.93 -7.67
N GLU A 40 -1.04 13.76 -6.63
CA GLU A 40 0.01 14.69 -6.20
C GLU A 40 -0.10 14.97 -4.70
N ASP A 41 1.02 15.06 -3.99
CA ASP A 41 1.06 15.32 -2.54
C ASP A 41 0.20 14.38 -1.69
N GLY A 42 0.08 13.12 -2.11
CA GLY A 42 -0.77 12.12 -1.46
C GLY A 42 -2.27 12.30 -1.70
N GLU A 43 -2.67 13.31 -2.47
CA GLU A 43 -4.04 13.53 -2.91
C GLU A 43 -4.34 12.77 -4.21
N GLY A 44 -5.54 12.20 -4.29
CA GLY A 44 -6.00 11.42 -5.43
C GLY A 44 -7.47 11.01 -5.25
N ASP A 45 -7.87 9.84 -5.74
CA ASP A 45 -9.26 9.39 -5.75
C ASP A 45 -9.44 7.94 -5.22
N THR A 46 -10.60 7.33 -5.46
CA THR A 46 -10.90 5.99 -4.96
C THR A 46 -10.05 4.89 -5.61
N GLY A 47 -9.45 5.15 -6.77
CA GLY A 47 -8.50 4.23 -7.42
C GLY A 47 -7.17 4.10 -6.67
N ASP A 48 -6.97 4.88 -5.60
CA ASP A 48 -5.81 4.77 -4.71
C ASP A 48 -6.07 3.81 -3.52
N HIS A 49 -7.29 3.29 -3.38
CA HIS A 49 -7.71 2.50 -2.23
C HIS A 49 -7.37 1.01 -2.38
N TRP A 50 -6.63 0.49 -1.41
CA TRP A 50 -6.23 -0.92 -1.34
C TRP A 50 -6.64 -1.53 -0.01
N THR A 51 -7.42 -2.61 -0.08
CA THR A 51 -7.80 -3.43 1.08
C THR A 51 -6.64 -4.34 1.47
N VAL A 52 -6.21 -4.23 2.73
CA VAL A 52 -5.15 -5.07 3.30
C VAL A 52 -5.69 -6.47 3.60
N THR A 53 -5.08 -7.50 3.00
CA THR A 53 -5.41 -8.91 3.27
C THR A 53 -4.23 -9.63 3.90
N CYS A 54 -4.44 -10.18 5.08
CA CYS A 54 -3.45 -10.79 5.97
C CYS A 54 -4.09 -11.97 6.73
N SER A 55 -3.28 -12.79 7.39
CA SER A 55 -3.74 -13.96 8.15
C SER A 55 -4.09 -13.69 9.61
N SER A 56 -3.64 -12.56 10.15
CA SER A 56 -3.80 -12.12 11.54
C SER A 56 -4.80 -10.98 11.64
N ASP A 57 -5.23 -10.62 12.85
CA ASP A 57 -6.16 -9.51 13.10
C ASP A 57 -5.59 -8.16 12.65
N TYR A 58 -4.26 -8.02 12.65
CA TYR A 58 -3.53 -6.83 12.23
C TYR A 58 -2.44 -7.19 11.24
N TRP A 59 -2.07 -6.24 10.38
CA TRP A 59 -0.92 -6.38 9.50
C TRP A 59 0.38 -6.32 10.32
N GLU A 60 1.00 -7.47 10.49
CA GLU A 60 2.23 -7.61 11.25
C GLU A 60 3.47 -7.30 10.42
N ARG A 61 4.48 -6.72 11.09
CA ARG A 61 5.81 -6.55 10.50
C ARG A 61 6.37 -7.91 10.12
N SER A 62 6.84 -8.05 8.88
CA SER A 62 7.36 -9.29 8.29
C SER A 62 6.30 -10.37 8.01
N GLY A 63 5.03 -10.11 8.32
CA GLY A 63 3.92 -10.95 7.90
C GLY A 63 3.71 -10.87 6.39
N LEU A 64 3.26 -11.97 5.80
CA LEU A 64 2.80 -11.96 4.41
C LEU A 64 1.49 -11.16 4.33
N VAL A 65 1.40 -10.29 3.33
CA VAL A 65 0.26 -9.43 3.08
C VAL A 65 -0.06 -9.41 1.59
N ARG A 66 -1.32 -9.17 1.27
CA ARG A 66 -1.80 -8.94 -0.10
C ARG A 66 -2.62 -7.66 -0.11
N PHE A 67 -2.68 -7.01 -1.25
CA PHE A 67 -3.45 -5.78 -1.43
C PHE A 67 -4.47 -5.99 -2.53
N LYS A 68 -5.75 -5.82 -2.20
CA LYS A 68 -6.86 -5.93 -3.15
C LYS A 68 -7.36 -4.52 -3.46
N HIS A 69 -7.35 -4.13 -4.73
CA HIS A 69 -7.85 -2.85 -5.16
C HIS A 69 -9.35 -2.74 -4.83
N ALA A 70 -9.75 -1.68 -4.12
CA ALA A 70 -11.08 -1.59 -3.54
C ALA A 70 -12.18 -1.45 -4.61
N ASP A 71 -11.90 -0.71 -5.69
CA ASP A 71 -12.91 -0.41 -6.72
C ASP A 71 -13.08 -1.56 -7.73
N THR A 72 -12.02 -2.33 -7.99
CA THR A 72 -12.01 -3.33 -9.07
C THR A 72 -11.81 -4.76 -8.61
N ASP A 73 -11.63 -4.98 -7.30
CA ASP A 73 -11.38 -6.30 -6.71
C ASP A 73 -10.13 -7.06 -7.22
N MET A 74 -9.22 -6.36 -7.90
CA MET A 74 -7.99 -6.95 -8.47
C MET A 74 -6.85 -6.96 -7.45
N TRP A 75 -5.94 -7.92 -7.56
CA TRP A 75 -4.84 -8.14 -6.62
C TRP A 75 -3.53 -7.53 -7.10
N LEU A 76 -2.89 -6.70 -6.29
CA LEU A 76 -1.56 -6.18 -6.58
C LEU A 76 -0.55 -7.35 -6.66
N GLY A 77 0.11 -7.51 -7.80
CA GLY A 77 1.05 -8.61 -8.00
C GLY A 77 2.13 -8.34 -9.03
N VAL A 78 3.05 -9.30 -9.15
CA VAL A 78 4.17 -9.29 -10.09
C VAL A 78 4.06 -10.51 -11.01
N PRO A 79 3.41 -10.42 -12.18
CA PRO A 79 3.13 -11.57 -13.06
C PRO A 79 4.38 -12.25 -13.64
N GLY A 80 5.55 -11.61 -13.54
CA GLY A 80 6.85 -12.16 -13.93
C GLY A 80 7.48 -11.51 -15.16
N ASN A 81 6.68 -10.81 -15.96
CA ASN A 81 7.13 -9.98 -17.09
C ASN A 81 8.16 -8.94 -16.65
N THR A 82 9.10 -8.62 -17.53
CA THR A 82 10.25 -7.75 -17.23
C THR A 82 10.41 -6.75 -18.36
N TYR A 83 10.59 -5.48 -18.02
CA TYR A 83 10.83 -4.43 -19.00
C TYR A 83 12.23 -4.53 -19.61
N GLY A 84 12.31 -4.14 -20.88
CA GLY A 84 13.57 -3.86 -21.58
C GLY A 84 14.01 -2.40 -21.39
N ARG A 85 14.73 -1.84 -22.36
CA ARG A 85 15.10 -0.41 -22.33
C ARG A 85 13.86 0.49 -22.30
N PRO A 86 13.90 1.65 -21.62
CA PRO A 86 15.03 2.21 -20.87
C PRO A 86 15.18 1.69 -19.43
N ILE A 87 14.17 0.98 -18.89
CA ILE A 87 14.11 0.51 -17.50
C ILE A 87 14.44 -0.99 -17.38
N SER A 88 15.51 -1.40 -18.06
CA SER A 88 15.84 -2.81 -18.26
C SER A 88 16.00 -3.55 -16.94
N GLY A 89 15.31 -4.69 -16.81
CA GLY A 89 15.38 -5.55 -15.63
C GLY A 89 14.34 -5.27 -14.54
N GLN A 90 13.62 -4.14 -14.61
CA GLN A 90 12.48 -3.91 -13.71
C GLN A 90 11.33 -4.86 -14.06
N LYS A 91 10.65 -5.38 -13.04
CA LYS A 91 9.48 -6.24 -13.20
C LYS A 91 8.23 -5.41 -13.43
N GLU A 92 7.32 -5.93 -14.24
CA GLU A 92 5.97 -5.39 -14.31
C GLU A 92 5.24 -5.64 -13.00
N VAL A 93 4.62 -4.59 -12.47
CA VAL A 93 3.62 -4.67 -11.41
C VAL A 93 2.28 -4.42 -12.07
N SER A 94 1.32 -5.31 -11.83
CA SER A 94 -0.05 -5.19 -12.36
C SER A 94 -1.07 -5.71 -11.36
N ALA A 95 -2.34 -5.44 -11.62
CA ALA A 95 -3.44 -5.92 -10.80
C ALA A 95 -4.08 -7.14 -11.46
N LEU A 96 -4.10 -8.26 -10.73
CA LEU A 96 -4.45 -9.60 -11.21
C LEU A 96 -5.86 -10.00 -10.80
N HIS A 97 -6.56 -10.76 -11.65
CA HIS A 97 -7.91 -11.25 -11.38
C HIS A 97 -7.99 -12.31 -10.26
N TYR A 98 -6.90 -13.04 -10.04
CA TYR A 98 -6.81 -14.09 -9.04
C TYR A 98 -5.59 -13.85 -8.16
N SER A 99 -5.71 -14.26 -6.90
CA SER A 99 -4.59 -14.21 -5.98
C SER A 99 -3.83 -15.53 -5.98
N ASP A 100 -2.58 -15.48 -6.40
CA ASP A 100 -1.62 -16.58 -6.33
C ASP A 100 -0.37 -16.17 -5.53
N SER A 101 0.72 -16.92 -5.68
CA SER A 101 1.99 -16.63 -4.99
C SER A 101 2.61 -15.29 -5.38
N SER A 102 2.32 -14.75 -6.57
CA SER A 102 2.85 -13.47 -7.07
C SER A 102 2.20 -12.25 -6.42
N CYS A 103 1.10 -12.45 -5.69
CA CYS A 103 0.38 -11.39 -5.00
C CYS A 103 0.86 -11.18 -3.56
N TYR A 104 1.72 -12.06 -3.03
CA TYR A 104 2.23 -11.93 -1.67
C TYR A 104 3.37 -10.92 -1.59
N TRP A 105 3.17 -9.94 -0.71
CA TRP A 105 4.12 -8.92 -0.35
C TRP A 105 4.56 -9.12 1.10
N LYS A 106 5.68 -8.51 1.45
CA LYS A 106 6.21 -8.50 2.81
C LYS A 106 6.85 -7.15 3.07
N THR A 107 6.51 -6.53 4.19
CA THR A 107 7.23 -5.35 4.67
C THR A 107 8.68 -5.72 4.94
N SER A 108 9.62 -4.91 4.46
CA SER A 108 11.04 -5.10 4.74
C SER A 108 11.56 -3.93 5.59
N GLU A 109 12.54 -3.19 5.07
CA GLU A 109 13.11 -1.98 5.66
C GLU A 109 12.05 -0.86 5.78
N GLY A 110 12.08 -0.13 6.89
CA GLY A 110 11.14 0.96 7.15
C GLY A 110 11.14 1.42 8.60
N VAL A 111 10.49 2.58 8.83
CA VAL A 111 10.23 3.12 10.17
C VAL A 111 8.81 2.75 10.57
N PHE A 112 8.66 2.04 11.68
CA PHE A 112 7.37 1.60 12.20
C PHE A 112 7.06 2.41 13.46
N ILE A 113 6.10 3.33 13.35
CA ILE A 113 5.75 4.24 14.44
C ILE A 113 4.81 3.49 15.39
N LYS A 114 5.22 3.34 16.66
CA LYS A 114 4.31 2.79 17.68
C LYS A 114 3.34 3.87 18.12
N PRO A 115 2.07 3.53 18.43
CA PRO A 115 1.10 4.51 18.92
C PRO A 115 1.56 5.31 20.16
N SER A 116 2.46 4.73 20.96
CA SER A 116 3.02 5.32 22.18
C SER A 116 4.03 6.44 21.94
N ASP A 117 4.54 6.60 20.71
CA ASP A 117 5.59 7.57 20.37
C ASP A 117 5.04 8.96 20.02
N LEU A 118 3.71 9.16 20.12
CA LEU A 118 3.10 10.48 20.03
C LEU A 118 3.19 11.15 21.42
N PRO A 119 3.77 12.36 21.54
CA PRO A 119 3.79 13.06 22.81
C PRO A 119 2.35 13.33 23.25
N VAL A 120 1.95 12.67 24.34
CA VAL A 120 0.73 13.01 25.06
C VAL A 120 0.83 14.50 25.40
N PRO A 121 -0.14 15.36 25.02
CA PRO A 121 -0.16 16.73 25.50
C PRO A 121 -0.26 16.63 27.01
N THR A 122 0.80 17.00 27.73
CA THR A 122 0.80 17.05 29.18
C THR A 122 -0.33 18.00 29.59
N ILE A 123 -1.40 17.43 30.14
CA ILE A 123 -2.41 18.18 30.85
C ILE A 123 -1.65 18.95 31.92
N ALA A 124 -1.61 20.28 31.78
CA ALA A 124 -1.02 21.15 32.78
C ALA A 124 -1.71 20.86 34.10
N HIS A 125 -1.00 20.20 35.02
CA HIS A 125 -1.38 20.13 36.41
C HIS A 125 -1.47 21.57 36.92
N VAL A 126 -2.69 22.05 37.13
CA VAL A 126 -2.94 23.33 37.81
C VAL A 126 -2.45 23.16 39.25
N HIS A 127 -1.33 23.79 39.57
CA HIS A 127 -0.87 23.95 40.94
C HIS A 127 -1.70 25.07 41.56
N SER A 128 -2.59 24.75 42.50
CA SER A 128 -3.15 25.74 43.42
C SER A 128 -2.31 25.68 44.68
N GLU A 129 -1.47 26.69 44.91
CA GLU A 129 -0.92 26.94 46.23
C GLU A 129 -1.97 27.67 47.08
N LEU A 130 -1.96 27.36 48.38
CA LEU A 130 -2.86 27.87 49.43
C LEU A 130 -2.69 29.36 49.70
#